data_AF-A0A9E0B993-F1
#
_entry.id   AF-A0A9E0B993-F1
#
_cell.length_a   1.000
_cell.length_b   1.000
_cell.length_c   1.000
_cell.angle_alpha   90.00
_cell.angle_beta   90.00
_cell.angle_gamma   90.00
#
_symmetry.space_group_name_H-M   'P 1'
#
loop_
_entity.id
_entity.type
_entity.pdbx_description
1 polymer ?
#
loop_
_entity_poly.entity_id
_entity_poly.type
_entity_poly.pdbx_seq_one_letter_code
_entity_poly.pdbx_strand_id
1 'polypeptide(L)'
;MSVESEDYNDNNCSKDWIYMHNIMYSALSHDSSGIVTEYGTLTDTKEITVNNNHVAEDNIASDNLEDYRTTQNKHIIQTYKDSVTGTKAVYMSVTDRNIGDSDANVSNLFRSVKITVNGKEIAIPTIGNVKNKYYTTDYNNGLIYLGTFYDEDIEVQVEYTRPYDSAGNAITDKSIVTIAGIDLNKMQSLCDKYADKQSDVTYTNNSVTIKVDGSGNDNYAIIPIIKSDNWTVTVNGVKCDTDEIAGIFTGVNINDGSNEIVFTFKPSGRNAGIIISLIILIVMIVLMVIDHKRGINVPQWLGMCASGVYLAIIAVLAVVMFAIPLVASVIANIQYIL
;
A
#
# COMPACT_ATOMS: atom_id res chain seq x y z
N MET A 1 6.21 28.68 -12.06
CA MET A 1 5.93 29.10 -10.67
C MET A 1 6.11 27.86 -9.82
N SER A 2 7.21 27.81 -9.06
CA SER A 2 7.46 26.80 -8.06
C SER A 2 6.43 26.98 -6.96
N VAL A 3 5.45 26.09 -6.91
CA VAL A 3 4.59 25.95 -5.74
C VAL A 3 5.49 25.31 -4.70
N GLU A 4 5.91 26.10 -3.72
CA GLU A 4 6.48 25.59 -2.47
C GLU A 4 5.50 24.54 -1.94
N SER A 5 6.03 23.36 -1.62
CA SER A 5 5.30 22.29 -0.95
C SER A 5 4.90 22.79 0.44
N GLU A 6 3.80 23.54 0.51
CA GLU A 6 3.11 23.80 1.76
C GLU A 6 2.68 22.45 2.33
N ASP A 7 3.33 22.06 3.43
CA ASP A 7 2.95 21.04 4.41
C ASP A 7 1.96 19.97 3.91
N TYR A 8 2.51 18.85 3.44
CA TYR A 8 1.79 17.58 3.39
C TYR A 8 1.38 17.22 4.83
N ASN A 9 0.17 17.63 5.20
CA ASN A 9 -0.37 17.46 6.54
C ASN A 9 -0.98 16.06 6.63
N ASP A 10 -0.38 15.18 7.43
CA ASP A 10 -0.82 13.78 7.65
C ASP A 10 -2.31 13.64 8.07
N ASN A 11 -2.95 14.72 8.50
CA ASN A 11 -4.40 14.80 8.67
C ASN A 11 -5.20 14.52 7.38
N ASN A 12 -4.65 14.84 6.21
CA ASN A 12 -5.32 14.63 4.91
C ASN A 12 -5.40 13.13 4.56
N CYS A 13 -4.35 12.34 4.76
CA CYS A 13 -4.33 10.90 4.42
C CYS A 13 -5.50 10.09 5.02
N SER A 14 -5.90 10.41 6.26
CA SER A 14 -7.02 9.72 6.95
C SER A 14 -8.40 9.98 6.31
N LYS A 15 -8.56 11.12 5.62
CA LYS A 15 -9.78 11.54 4.92
C LYS A 15 -9.66 11.47 3.40
N ASP A 16 -8.46 11.32 2.87
CA ASP A 16 -8.18 11.32 1.43
C ASP A 16 -8.94 10.20 0.73
N TRP A 17 -9.14 9.06 1.39
CA TRP A 17 -9.96 8.00 0.82
C TRP A 17 -11.42 8.44 0.61
N ILE A 18 -12.02 9.21 1.52
CA ILE A 18 -13.40 9.73 1.38
C ILE A 18 -13.46 10.66 0.17
N TYR A 19 -12.55 11.64 0.11
CA TYR A 19 -12.49 12.61 -0.97
C TYR A 19 -12.27 11.94 -2.32
N MET A 20 -11.30 11.02 -2.40
CA MET A 20 -10.95 10.30 -3.61
C MET A 20 -12.11 9.43 -4.11
N HIS A 21 -12.78 8.67 -3.25
CA HIS A 21 -13.94 7.87 -3.64
C HIS A 21 -15.10 8.75 -4.11
N ASN A 22 -15.33 9.90 -3.47
CA ASN A 22 -16.38 10.84 -3.87
C ASN A 22 -16.08 11.49 -5.24
N ILE A 23 -14.83 11.85 -5.51
CA ILE A 23 -14.42 12.38 -6.82
C ILE A 23 -14.54 11.31 -7.90
N MET A 24 -14.00 10.11 -7.66
CA MET A 24 -14.08 9.01 -8.62
C MET A 24 -15.54 8.66 -8.92
N TYR A 25 -16.38 8.58 -7.89
CA TYR A 25 -17.81 8.36 -8.08
C TYR A 25 -18.45 9.46 -8.92
N SER A 26 -18.21 10.73 -8.60
CA SER A 26 -18.77 11.86 -9.34
C SER A 26 -18.36 11.83 -10.80
N ALA A 27 -17.08 11.57 -11.08
CA ALA A 27 -16.56 11.45 -12.44
C ALA A 27 -17.22 10.30 -13.23
N LEU A 28 -17.39 9.12 -12.62
CA LEU A 28 -17.91 7.93 -13.31
C LEU A 28 -19.44 7.90 -13.39
N SER A 29 -20.13 8.45 -12.40
CA SER A 29 -21.61 8.46 -12.32
C SER A 29 -22.22 9.69 -12.99
N HIS A 30 -21.51 10.83 -13.03
CA HIS A 30 -22.01 12.19 -13.25
C HIS A 30 -22.98 12.68 -12.17
N ASP A 31 -22.90 12.10 -10.97
CA ASP A 31 -23.66 12.52 -9.79
C ASP A 31 -22.73 13.17 -8.75
N SER A 32 -23.01 14.43 -8.41
CA SER A 32 -22.24 15.18 -7.42
C SER A 32 -22.54 14.81 -5.97
N SER A 33 -23.50 13.92 -5.69
CA SER A 33 -24.03 13.66 -4.34
C SER A 33 -23.14 12.80 -3.44
N GLY A 34 -21.92 12.45 -3.86
CA GLY A 34 -20.95 11.66 -3.09
C GLY A 34 -21.39 10.21 -2.83
N ILE A 35 -20.46 9.25 -2.89
CA ILE A 35 -20.73 7.84 -2.55
C ILE A 35 -20.38 7.53 -1.09
N VAL A 36 -19.50 8.32 -0.47
CA VAL A 36 -19.02 8.12 0.89
C VAL A 36 -19.51 9.24 1.80
N THR A 37 -20.07 8.87 2.94
CA THR A 37 -20.54 9.78 4.00
C THR A 37 -19.72 9.56 5.27
N GLU A 38 -19.12 10.64 5.80
CA GLU A 38 -18.40 10.61 7.07
C GLU A 38 -19.37 10.46 8.26
N TYR A 39 -18.96 9.69 9.26
CA TYR A 39 -19.70 9.36 10.49
C TYR A 39 -18.78 9.44 11.71
N GLY A 40 -19.38 9.30 12.88
CA GLY A 40 -18.66 8.95 14.10
C GLY A 40 -18.22 10.19 14.85
N THR A 41 -19.18 10.87 15.46
CA THR A 41 -18.86 11.95 16.40
C THR A 41 -18.28 11.34 17.67
N LEU A 42 -17.12 11.81 18.13
CA LEU A 42 -16.57 11.41 19.42
C LEU A 42 -17.52 11.87 20.53
N THR A 43 -18.10 10.92 21.26
CA THR A 43 -19.13 11.18 22.28
C THR A 43 -18.62 10.99 23.71
N ASP A 44 -17.63 10.11 23.90
CA ASP A 44 -17.09 9.80 25.22
C ASP A 44 -15.63 9.40 25.15
N THR A 45 -14.89 9.68 26.21
CA THR A 45 -13.52 9.19 26.43
C THR A 45 -13.39 8.76 27.87
N LYS A 46 -13.06 7.49 28.07
CA LYS A 46 -13.01 6.85 29.39
C LYS A 46 -11.68 6.16 29.62
N GLU A 47 -11.05 6.45 30.75
CA GLU A 47 -9.93 5.66 31.26
C GLU A 47 -10.45 4.51 32.12
N ILE A 48 -9.94 3.31 31.89
CA ILE A 48 -10.22 2.13 32.70
C ILE A 48 -8.92 1.51 33.20
N THR A 49 -8.98 0.89 34.38
CA THR A 49 -7.87 0.08 34.89
C THR A 49 -8.22 -1.39 34.72
N VAL A 50 -7.36 -2.13 34.03
CA VAL A 50 -7.47 -3.58 33.84
C VAL A 50 -6.56 -4.31 34.83
N ASN A 51 -6.90 -5.55 35.16
CA ASN A 51 -6.09 -6.36 36.08
C ASN A 51 -4.88 -6.99 35.37
N ASN A 52 -3.91 -7.48 36.13
CA ASN A 52 -2.67 -8.04 35.58
C ASN A 52 -2.87 -9.25 34.66
N ASN A 53 -3.95 -10.03 34.86
CA ASN A 53 -4.25 -11.17 33.99
C ASN A 53 -4.71 -10.69 32.61
N HIS A 54 -5.57 -9.69 32.56
CA HIS A 54 -6.03 -9.07 31.32
C HIS A 54 -4.87 -8.43 30.55
N VAL A 55 -3.98 -7.74 31.27
CA VAL A 55 -2.76 -7.17 30.68
C VAL A 55 -1.86 -8.25 30.07
N ALA A 56 -1.71 -9.40 30.73
CA ALA A 56 -0.96 -10.53 30.18
C ALA A 56 -1.65 -11.11 28.94
N GLU A 57 -2.98 -11.23 28.95
CA GLU A 57 -3.77 -11.65 27.79
C GLU A 57 -3.60 -10.68 26.61
N ASP A 58 -3.62 -9.37 26.84
CA ASP A 58 -3.41 -8.36 25.81
C ASP A 58 -2.01 -8.46 25.20
N ASN A 59 -0.97 -8.65 26.02
CA ASN A 59 0.39 -8.81 25.53
C ASN A 59 0.54 -10.05 24.64
N ILE A 60 -0.05 -11.18 25.04
CA ILE A 60 -0.03 -12.41 24.25
C ILE A 60 -0.82 -12.24 22.94
N ALA A 61 -2.05 -11.71 23.04
CA ALA A 61 -2.97 -11.63 21.91
C ALA A 61 -2.54 -10.59 20.87
N SER A 62 -1.86 -9.52 21.30
CA SER A 62 -1.29 -8.52 20.42
C SER A 62 0.13 -8.87 19.95
N ASP A 63 0.69 -10.00 20.38
CA ASP A 63 2.07 -10.38 20.10
C ASP A 63 3.06 -9.26 20.47
N ASN A 64 2.85 -8.64 21.64
CA ASN A 64 3.72 -7.62 22.19
C ASN A 64 4.83 -8.31 22.97
N LEU A 65 5.94 -8.63 22.29
CA LEU A 65 7.19 -9.02 22.95
C LEU A 65 7.63 -7.87 23.88
N GLU A 66 8.17 -8.20 25.06
CA GLU A 66 8.41 -7.25 26.17
C GLU A 66 9.21 -5.97 25.78
N ASP A 67 9.89 -6.00 24.64
CA ASP A 67 10.75 -4.91 24.15
C ASP A 67 10.04 -3.85 23.27
N TYR A 68 8.84 -4.09 22.73
CA TYR A 68 8.20 -3.13 21.81
C TYR A 68 7.49 -1.97 22.52
N ARG A 69 6.68 -2.27 23.54
CA ARG A 69 5.91 -1.28 24.31
C ARG A 69 5.83 -1.71 25.76
N THR A 70 5.97 -0.74 26.66
CA THR A 70 5.82 -0.98 28.09
C THR A 70 4.42 -1.51 28.40
N THR A 71 4.38 -2.56 29.21
CA THR A 71 3.14 -3.11 29.75
C THR A 71 2.43 -2.06 30.59
N GLN A 72 1.15 -1.81 30.29
CA GLN A 72 0.32 -0.80 30.96
C GLN A 72 -0.98 -1.45 31.43
N ASN A 73 -1.44 -1.08 32.63
CA ASN A 73 -2.70 -1.58 33.19
C ASN A 73 -3.86 -0.58 33.07
N LYS A 74 -3.63 0.52 32.35
CA LYS A 74 -4.63 1.54 32.08
C LYS A 74 -4.92 1.54 30.59
N HIS A 75 -6.20 1.43 30.24
CA HIS A 75 -6.65 1.59 28.87
C HIS A 75 -7.43 2.89 28.74
N ILE A 76 -7.43 3.46 27.54
CA ILE A 76 -8.33 4.57 27.18
C ILE A 76 -9.29 4.06 26.11
N ILE A 77 -10.58 4.26 26.32
CA ILE A 77 -11.63 3.93 25.36
C ILE A 77 -12.23 5.22 24.84
N GLN A 78 -12.18 5.43 23.52
CA GLN A 78 -12.88 6.49 22.82
C GLN A 78 -14.12 5.91 22.14
N THR A 79 -15.28 6.51 22.39
CA THR A 79 -16.56 6.04 21.84
C THR A 79 -17.10 7.02 20.81
N TYR A 80 -17.30 6.52 19.60
CA TYR A 80 -17.86 7.25 18.47
C TYR A 80 -19.28 6.74 18.21
N LYS A 81 -20.24 7.65 18.04
CA LYS A 81 -21.64 7.30 17.75
C LYS A 81 -22.16 8.08 16.57
N ASP A 82 -23.01 7.42 15.79
CA ASP A 82 -23.76 8.04 14.71
C ASP A 82 -24.94 7.17 14.28
N SER A 83 -25.77 7.69 13.37
CA SER A 83 -26.86 6.95 12.74
C SER A 83 -26.55 6.75 11.25
N VAL A 84 -26.55 5.49 10.82
CA VAL A 84 -26.38 5.13 9.40
C VAL A 84 -27.75 5.17 8.72
N THR A 85 -27.83 5.87 7.59
CA THR A 85 -29.04 5.94 6.75
C THR A 85 -28.81 5.28 5.40
N GLY A 86 -29.78 4.46 4.98
CA GLY A 86 -29.66 3.54 3.87
C GLY A 86 -28.66 2.41 4.13
N THR A 87 -28.38 1.61 3.10
CA THR A 87 -27.44 0.49 3.20
C THR A 87 -26.01 0.97 2.96
N LYS A 88 -25.18 0.98 4.01
CA LYS A 88 -23.77 1.41 3.92
C LYS A 88 -22.81 0.30 4.33
N ALA A 89 -21.72 0.15 3.58
CA ALA A 89 -20.52 -0.54 4.09
C ALA A 89 -19.66 0.48 4.83
N VAL A 90 -19.50 0.31 6.13
CA VAL A 90 -18.82 1.26 7.02
C VAL A 90 -17.37 0.83 7.23
N TYR A 91 -16.48 1.80 7.13
CA TYR A 91 -15.04 1.65 7.31
C TYR A 91 -14.53 2.66 8.34
N MET A 92 -13.39 2.34 8.92
CA MET A 92 -12.67 3.19 9.85
C MET A 92 -11.22 3.30 9.41
N SER A 93 -10.75 4.53 9.27
CA SER A 93 -9.33 4.85 9.20
C SER A 93 -8.82 5.15 10.60
N VAL A 94 -7.70 4.53 10.99
CA VAL A 94 -6.96 4.86 12.20
C VAL A 94 -5.51 5.06 11.82
N THR A 95 -4.98 6.28 11.93
CA THR A 95 -3.59 6.57 11.56
C THR A 95 -2.87 7.32 12.67
N ASP A 96 -1.58 7.04 12.87
CA ASP A 96 -0.73 7.83 13.76
C ASP A 96 -0.19 9.03 12.98
N ARG A 97 -0.55 10.25 13.41
CA ARG A 97 -0.19 11.50 12.72
C ARG A 97 1.31 11.81 12.67
N ASN A 98 2.15 11.02 13.33
CA ASN A 98 3.59 11.31 13.46
C ASN A 98 4.49 10.36 12.66
N ILE A 99 3.94 9.34 12.00
CA ILE A 99 4.77 8.36 11.29
C ILE A 99 4.94 8.66 9.79
N GLY A 100 4.13 9.57 9.21
CA GLY A 100 4.14 9.84 7.78
C GLY A 100 4.05 8.56 6.95
N ASP A 101 4.94 8.40 5.97
CA ASP A 101 5.04 7.21 5.09
C ASP A 101 5.85 6.04 5.70
N SER A 102 6.18 6.11 6.99
CA SER A 102 6.96 5.06 7.66
C SER A 102 6.09 3.83 7.93
N ASP A 103 6.75 2.67 8.11
CA ASP A 103 6.09 1.41 8.44
C ASP A 103 5.25 1.51 9.74
N ALA A 104 4.15 0.76 9.81
CA ALA A 104 3.25 0.79 10.95
C ALA A 104 3.92 0.45 12.30
N ASN A 105 5.03 -0.29 12.27
CA ASN A 105 5.81 -0.69 13.45
C ASN A 105 6.56 0.47 14.14
N VAL A 106 6.72 1.62 13.47
CA VAL A 106 7.26 2.83 14.10
C VAL A 106 6.20 3.60 14.89
N SER A 107 4.91 3.24 14.72
CA SER A 107 3.81 3.89 15.42
C SER A 107 3.85 3.61 16.91
N ASN A 108 3.53 4.63 17.69
CA ASN A 108 3.25 4.43 19.11
C ASN A 108 1.94 3.65 19.33
N LEU A 109 1.10 3.53 18.31
CA LEU A 109 -0.15 2.75 18.36
C LEU A 109 0.05 1.30 17.93
N PHE A 110 1.28 0.87 17.61
CA PHE A 110 1.56 -0.50 17.16
C PHE A 110 1.05 -1.55 18.15
N ARG A 111 0.23 -2.47 17.63
CA ARG A 111 -0.37 -3.61 18.33
C ARG A 111 -1.11 -3.21 19.62
N SER A 112 -1.70 -2.02 19.69
CA SER A 112 -2.24 -1.45 20.94
C SER A 112 -3.66 -0.91 20.84
N VAL A 113 -4.33 -1.10 19.71
CA VAL A 113 -5.69 -0.62 19.43
C VAL A 113 -6.59 -1.81 19.18
N LYS A 114 -7.69 -1.89 19.92
CA LYS A 114 -8.79 -2.83 19.68
C LYS A 114 -10.01 -2.04 19.27
N ILE A 115 -10.80 -2.61 18.37
CA ILE A 115 -12.00 -1.95 17.85
C ILE A 115 -13.20 -2.85 18.12
N THR A 116 -14.24 -2.25 18.66
CA THR A 116 -15.52 -2.89 18.94
C THR A 116 -16.63 -2.10 18.25
N VAL A 117 -17.54 -2.79 17.57
CA VAL A 117 -18.67 -2.19 16.88
C VAL A 117 -19.96 -2.81 17.42
N ASN A 118 -20.86 -1.99 17.95
CA ASN A 118 -22.12 -2.43 18.60
C ASN A 118 -21.90 -3.56 19.62
N GLY A 119 -20.84 -3.46 20.42
CA GLY A 119 -20.45 -4.44 21.44
C GLY A 119 -19.74 -5.70 20.91
N LYS A 120 -19.50 -5.81 19.60
CA LYS A 120 -18.76 -6.91 19.00
C LYS A 120 -17.36 -6.48 18.56
N GLU A 121 -16.35 -7.14 19.12
CA GLU A 121 -14.96 -6.93 18.73
C GLU A 121 -14.71 -7.41 17.29
N ILE A 122 -14.02 -6.61 16.49
CA ILE A 122 -13.73 -6.94 15.08
C ILE A 122 -12.39 -7.66 14.94
N ALA A 123 -12.31 -8.58 13.99
CA ALA A 123 -11.06 -9.21 13.61
C ALA A 123 -10.36 -8.33 12.57
N ILE A 124 -9.05 -8.13 12.74
CA ILE A 124 -8.17 -7.38 11.85
C ILE A 124 -7.04 -8.35 11.45
N PRO A 125 -7.26 -9.22 10.45
CA PRO A 125 -6.30 -10.24 10.04
C PRO A 125 -4.93 -9.63 9.69
N THR A 126 -3.86 -10.32 10.05
CA THR A 126 -2.49 -10.02 9.58
C THR A 126 -1.83 -11.28 9.02
N ILE A 127 -0.64 -11.15 8.42
CA ILE A 127 0.12 -12.28 7.88
C ILE A 127 0.39 -13.28 9.01
N GLY A 128 -0.06 -14.52 8.83
CA GLY A 128 0.12 -15.59 9.81
C GLY A 128 -0.90 -15.61 10.96
N ASN A 129 -1.73 -14.57 11.13
CA ASN A 129 -2.76 -14.53 12.18
C ASN A 129 -4.09 -13.92 11.68
N VAL A 130 -4.96 -14.78 11.15
CA VAL A 130 -6.30 -14.40 10.66
C VAL A 130 -7.30 -14.06 11.76
N LYS A 131 -6.97 -14.37 13.02
CA LYS A 131 -7.82 -14.09 14.19
C LYS A 131 -7.32 -12.89 14.99
N ASN A 132 -6.28 -12.19 14.51
CA ASN A 132 -5.78 -10.99 15.15
C ASN A 132 -6.91 -9.96 15.34
N LYS A 133 -6.85 -9.23 16.45
CA LYS A 133 -7.84 -8.21 16.81
C LYS A 133 -7.21 -6.86 17.17
N TYR A 134 -5.88 -6.78 17.10
CA TYR A 134 -5.13 -5.58 17.43
C TYR A 134 -4.71 -4.83 16.17
N TYR A 135 -4.58 -3.53 16.32
CA TYR A 135 -4.10 -2.57 15.35
C TYR A 135 -3.15 -1.59 16.07
N THR A 136 -2.23 -0.85 15.42
CA THR A 136 -1.74 -1.04 14.05
C THR A 136 -0.93 -2.33 13.96
N THR A 137 -0.94 -3.01 12.83
CA THR A 137 -0.05 -4.16 12.57
C THR A 137 0.53 -4.06 11.19
N ASP A 138 1.59 -4.80 10.93
CA ASP A 138 2.23 -4.87 9.62
C ASP A 138 1.20 -5.29 8.55
N TYR A 139 1.38 -4.76 7.34
CA TYR A 139 0.58 -5.05 6.14
C TYR A 139 -0.89 -4.61 6.18
N ASN A 140 -1.30 -3.81 7.17
CA ASN A 140 -2.61 -3.15 7.16
C ASN A 140 -2.49 -1.77 6.50
N ASN A 141 -3.36 -1.48 5.54
CA ASN A 141 -3.39 -0.22 4.77
C ASN A 141 -4.12 0.94 5.49
N GLY A 142 -4.32 0.84 6.81
CA GLY A 142 -5.00 1.86 7.61
C GLY A 142 -6.52 1.91 7.50
N LEU A 143 -7.14 1.18 6.56
CA LEU A 143 -8.59 1.20 6.35
C LEU A 143 -9.24 -0.13 6.78
N ILE A 144 -10.05 -0.07 7.84
CA ILE A 144 -10.62 -1.25 8.51
C ILE A 144 -12.11 -1.32 8.21
N TYR A 145 -12.58 -2.46 7.70
CA TYR A 145 -14.00 -2.71 7.48
C TYR A 145 -14.71 -3.01 8.80
N LEU A 146 -15.73 -2.21 9.14
CA LEU A 146 -16.49 -2.34 10.39
C LEU A 146 -17.76 -3.18 10.23
N GLY A 147 -18.32 -3.25 9.02
CA GLY A 147 -19.54 -4.00 8.72
C GLY A 147 -20.45 -3.30 7.72
N THR A 148 -21.56 -3.96 7.40
CA THR A 148 -22.66 -3.37 6.62
C THR A 148 -23.82 -3.09 7.56
N PHE A 149 -24.36 -1.88 7.48
CA PHE A 149 -25.43 -1.38 8.35
C PHE A 149 -26.59 -0.84 7.51
N TYR A 150 -27.81 -0.91 8.04
CA TYR A 150 -29.02 -0.44 7.36
C TYR A 150 -29.97 0.26 8.34
N ASP A 151 -30.15 1.58 8.14
CA ASP A 151 -31.11 2.41 8.90
C ASP A 151 -31.02 2.16 10.43
N GLU A 152 -29.79 2.16 10.97
CA GLU A 152 -29.49 1.81 12.36
C GLU A 152 -28.41 2.70 12.98
N ASP A 153 -28.43 2.78 14.31
CA ASP A 153 -27.39 3.46 15.08
C ASP A 153 -26.14 2.57 15.19
N ILE A 154 -24.98 3.21 15.08
CA ILE A 154 -23.68 2.57 15.25
C ILE A 154 -22.93 3.17 16.44
N GLU A 155 -22.35 2.30 17.25
CA GLU A 155 -21.39 2.65 18.30
C GLU A 155 -20.07 1.96 18.00
N VAL A 156 -19.02 2.75 17.76
CA VAL A 156 -17.66 2.27 17.54
C VAL A 156 -16.82 2.67 18.73
N GLN A 157 -16.25 1.68 19.42
CA GLN A 157 -15.33 1.88 20.54
C GLN A 157 -13.91 1.56 20.09
N VAL A 158 -13.01 2.51 20.31
CA VAL A 158 -11.58 2.39 20.06
C VAL A 158 -10.88 2.31 21.40
N GLU A 159 -10.42 1.12 21.74
CA GLU A 159 -9.72 0.84 22.98
C GLU A 159 -8.20 0.84 22.73
N TYR A 160 -7.51 1.78 23.37
CA TYR A 160 -6.07 1.88 23.40
C TYR A 160 -5.56 1.15 24.65
N THR A 161 -4.93 -0.01 24.47
CA THR A 161 -4.45 -0.86 25.57
C THR A 161 -3.13 -0.37 26.16
N ARG A 162 -2.37 0.43 25.39
CA ARG A 162 -1.11 1.06 25.83
C ARG A 162 -1.09 2.56 25.52
N PRO A 163 -1.99 3.34 26.15
CA PRO A 163 -2.29 4.71 25.73
C PRO A 163 -1.29 5.76 26.24
N TYR A 164 -0.25 5.39 26.99
CA TYR A 164 0.76 6.32 27.50
C TYR A 164 2.15 6.09 26.88
N ASP A 165 2.92 7.16 26.74
CA ASP A 165 4.35 7.08 26.41
C ASP A 165 5.24 6.88 27.66
N SER A 166 6.56 6.77 27.45
CA SER A 166 7.54 6.59 28.53
C SER A 166 7.60 7.76 29.53
N ALA A 167 7.06 8.93 29.17
CA ALA A 167 6.95 10.09 30.04
C ALA A 167 5.59 10.15 30.77
N GLY A 168 4.68 9.19 30.51
CA GLY A 168 3.37 9.10 31.12
C GLY A 168 2.31 9.99 30.47
N ASN A 169 2.58 10.57 29.29
CA ASN A 169 1.60 11.37 28.57
C ASN A 169 0.67 10.46 27.76
N ALA A 170 -0.63 10.78 27.76
CA ALA A 170 -1.56 10.09 26.87
C ALA A 170 -1.22 10.41 25.41
N ILE A 171 -1.22 9.38 24.56
CA ILE A 171 -0.85 9.49 23.14
C ILE A 171 -2.03 9.22 22.20
N THR A 172 -3.24 9.10 22.75
CA THR A 172 -4.45 8.82 21.96
C THR A 172 -4.84 9.98 21.04
N ASP A 173 -4.36 11.19 21.32
CA ASP A 173 -4.50 12.38 20.48
C ASP A 173 -3.63 12.33 19.20
N LYS A 174 -2.67 11.39 19.15
CA LYS A 174 -1.87 11.12 17.95
C LYS A 174 -2.65 10.31 16.91
N SER A 175 -3.71 9.62 17.34
CA SER A 175 -4.57 8.83 16.48
C SER A 175 -5.55 9.74 15.75
N ILE A 176 -5.53 9.72 14.42
CA ILE A 176 -6.58 10.32 13.60
C ILE A 176 -7.56 9.21 13.25
N VAL A 177 -8.76 9.32 13.83
CA VAL A 177 -9.86 8.39 13.58
C VAL A 177 -10.84 9.04 12.63
N THR A 178 -11.11 8.38 11.51
CA THR A 178 -12.18 8.76 10.59
C THR A 178 -13.06 7.56 10.34
N ILE A 179 -14.37 7.68 10.56
CA ILE A 179 -15.34 6.63 10.23
C ILE A 179 -16.15 7.14 9.06
N ALA A 180 -16.37 6.33 8.04
CA ALA A 180 -17.25 6.70 6.94
C ALA A 180 -17.84 5.47 6.26
N GLY A 181 -18.99 5.63 5.61
CA GLY A 181 -19.68 4.54 4.93
C GLY A 181 -19.88 4.80 3.46
N ILE A 182 -19.62 3.76 2.66
CA ILE A 182 -19.87 3.71 1.22
C ILE A 182 -21.32 3.30 0.99
N ASP A 183 -22.05 4.10 0.21
CA ASP A 183 -23.41 3.83 -0.21
C ASP A 183 -23.47 2.67 -1.21
N LEU A 184 -24.01 1.53 -0.75
CA LEU A 184 -24.04 0.30 -1.55
C LEU A 184 -25.05 0.37 -2.69
N ASN A 185 -26.12 1.16 -2.56
CA ASN A 185 -27.10 1.34 -3.64
C ASN A 185 -26.52 2.21 -4.76
N LYS A 186 -25.80 3.27 -4.40
CA LYS A 186 -25.04 4.09 -5.37
C LYS A 186 -23.93 3.28 -6.03
N MET A 187 -23.21 2.46 -5.26
CA MET A 187 -22.21 1.54 -5.81
C MET A 187 -22.83 0.56 -6.80
N GLN A 188 -23.95 -0.08 -6.43
CA GLN A 188 -24.64 -1.02 -7.31
C GLN A 188 -25.12 -0.32 -8.59
N SER A 189 -25.74 0.85 -8.47
CA SER A 189 -26.19 1.64 -9.63
C SER A 189 -25.03 2.02 -10.55
N LEU A 190 -23.85 2.32 -9.99
CA LEU A 190 -22.65 2.56 -10.76
C LEU A 190 -22.21 1.30 -11.50
N CYS A 191 -22.13 0.15 -10.82
CA CYS A 191 -21.80 -1.13 -11.45
C CYS A 191 -22.77 -1.45 -12.60
N ASP A 192 -24.07 -1.28 -12.37
CA ASP A 192 -25.11 -1.54 -13.37
C ASP A 192 -24.97 -0.63 -14.61
N LYS A 193 -24.59 0.65 -14.42
CA LYS A 193 -24.33 1.61 -15.52
C LYS A 193 -23.21 1.13 -16.47
N TYR A 194 -22.26 0.35 -15.95
CA TYR A 194 -21.11 -0.15 -16.71
C TYR A 194 -21.16 -1.66 -16.99
N ALA A 195 -22.22 -2.37 -16.59
CA ALA A 195 -22.30 -3.84 -16.72
C ALA A 195 -22.13 -4.33 -18.17
N ASP A 196 -22.69 -3.59 -19.13
CA ASP A 196 -22.60 -3.89 -20.57
C ASP A 196 -21.45 -3.15 -21.27
N LYS A 197 -20.71 -2.30 -20.55
CA LYS A 197 -19.56 -1.55 -21.07
C LYS A 197 -18.28 -2.33 -20.80
N GLN A 198 -18.05 -3.39 -21.56
CA GLN A 198 -16.78 -4.12 -21.52
C GLN A 198 -15.81 -3.54 -22.56
N SER A 199 -14.59 -3.24 -22.11
CA SER A 199 -13.48 -2.93 -22.99
C SER A 199 -12.85 -4.23 -23.49
N ASP A 200 -12.61 -4.35 -24.79
CA ASP A 200 -11.82 -5.47 -25.30
C ASP A 200 -10.36 -5.26 -24.88
N VAL A 201 -9.87 -6.12 -23.99
CA VAL A 201 -8.49 -6.08 -23.50
C VAL A 201 -7.74 -7.29 -24.01
N THR A 202 -6.61 -7.03 -24.67
CA THR A 202 -5.64 -8.07 -25.06
C THR A 202 -4.27 -7.70 -24.55
N TYR A 203 -3.42 -8.70 -24.34
CA TYR A 203 -2.08 -8.47 -23.80
C TYR A 203 -1.07 -9.44 -24.40
N THR A 204 0.19 -9.02 -24.35
CA THR A 204 1.37 -9.82 -24.68
C THR A 204 2.34 -9.79 -23.51
N ASN A 205 3.54 -10.34 -23.67
CA ASN A 205 4.56 -10.35 -22.63
C ASN A 205 5.00 -8.95 -22.16
N ASN A 206 4.81 -7.91 -22.98
CA ASN A 206 5.24 -6.55 -22.64
C ASN A 206 4.28 -5.47 -23.13
N SER A 207 3.03 -5.80 -23.45
CA SER A 207 2.05 -4.81 -23.90
C SER A 207 0.64 -5.17 -23.48
N VAL A 208 -0.17 -4.15 -23.22
CA VAL A 208 -1.62 -4.24 -22.99
C VAL A 208 -2.30 -3.34 -24.02
N THR A 209 -3.24 -3.89 -24.77
CA THR A 209 -4.06 -3.16 -25.74
C THR A 209 -5.50 -3.16 -25.24
N ILE A 210 -6.09 -1.97 -25.16
CA ILE A 210 -7.42 -1.73 -24.61
C ILE A 210 -8.21 -1.01 -25.70
N LYS A 211 -9.35 -1.58 -26.10
CA LYS A 211 -10.30 -0.88 -26.96
C LYS A 211 -11.41 -0.30 -26.10
N VAL A 212 -11.63 0.99 -26.25
CA VAL A 212 -12.64 1.73 -25.50
C VAL A 212 -13.24 2.81 -26.38
N ASP A 213 -14.55 3.00 -26.25
CA ASP A 213 -15.26 4.03 -26.98
C ASP A 213 -15.37 5.29 -26.11
N GLY A 214 -15.02 6.44 -26.68
CA GLY A 214 -15.20 7.77 -26.09
C GLY A 214 -16.48 8.42 -26.62
N SER A 215 -17.09 9.30 -25.83
CA SER A 215 -18.29 10.04 -26.24
C SER A 215 -18.34 11.44 -25.66
N GLY A 216 -17.90 12.43 -26.43
CA GLY A 216 -17.99 13.86 -26.15
C GLY A 216 -17.33 14.25 -24.82
N ASN A 217 -18.12 14.20 -23.75
CA ASN A 217 -17.69 14.52 -22.39
C ASN A 217 -16.96 13.36 -21.68
N ASP A 218 -17.02 12.14 -22.23
CA ASP A 218 -16.40 10.92 -21.66
C ASP A 218 -15.08 10.57 -22.38
N ASN A 219 -14.25 11.57 -22.68
CA ASN A 219 -13.03 11.42 -23.46
C ASN A 219 -11.76 11.27 -22.62
N TYR A 220 -11.90 10.66 -21.45
CA TYR A 220 -10.79 10.44 -20.52
C TYR A 220 -10.88 9.06 -19.88
N ALA A 221 -9.96 8.17 -20.27
CA ALA A 221 -9.90 6.81 -19.76
C ALA A 221 -9.04 6.75 -18.49
N ILE A 222 -9.56 6.11 -17.44
CA ILE A 222 -8.84 5.80 -16.20
C ILE A 222 -8.49 4.32 -16.22
N ILE A 223 -7.19 4.00 -16.18
CA ILE A 223 -6.68 2.64 -16.42
C ILE A 223 -5.97 2.14 -15.16
N PRO A 224 -6.27 0.94 -14.64
CA PRO A 224 -5.65 0.36 -13.45
C PRO A 224 -4.24 -0.18 -13.73
N ILE A 225 -3.40 0.66 -14.31
CA ILE A 225 -1.97 0.45 -14.51
C ILE A 225 -1.26 1.64 -13.86
N ILE A 226 -0.34 1.37 -12.94
CA ILE A 226 0.44 2.41 -12.27
C ILE A 226 1.33 3.12 -13.29
N LYS A 227 1.27 4.45 -13.31
CA LYS A 227 2.11 5.27 -14.18
C LYS A 227 3.59 5.01 -13.86
N SER A 228 4.39 4.80 -14.88
CA SER A 228 5.85 4.70 -14.73
C SER A 228 6.54 5.07 -16.02
N ASP A 229 7.80 5.50 -15.92
CA ASP A 229 8.65 5.80 -17.09
C ASP A 229 8.94 4.57 -17.97
N ASN A 230 8.63 3.36 -17.46
CA ASN A 230 8.76 2.12 -18.20
C ASN A 230 7.57 1.86 -19.14
N TRP A 231 6.49 2.62 -19.03
CA TRP A 231 5.34 2.55 -19.94
C TRP A 231 5.44 3.61 -21.03
N THR A 232 5.25 3.18 -22.28
CA THR A 232 4.93 4.08 -23.39
C THR A 232 3.48 3.84 -23.79
N VAL A 233 2.68 4.90 -23.84
CA VAL A 233 1.26 4.82 -24.18
C VAL A 233 1.01 5.49 -25.51
N THR A 234 0.20 4.84 -26.35
CA THR A 234 -0.30 5.41 -27.60
C THR A 234 -1.81 5.28 -27.68
N VAL A 235 -2.47 6.28 -28.23
CA VAL A 235 -3.90 6.26 -28.57
C VAL A 235 -4.01 6.31 -30.09
N ASN A 236 -4.65 5.31 -30.69
CA ASN A 236 -4.79 5.18 -32.14
C ASN A 236 -3.44 5.28 -32.89
N GLY A 237 -2.40 4.68 -32.30
CA GLY A 237 -1.03 4.69 -32.85
C GLY A 237 -0.22 5.97 -32.62
N VAL A 238 -0.82 7.01 -32.04
CA VAL A 238 -0.12 8.27 -31.72
C VAL A 238 0.29 8.26 -30.26
N LYS A 239 1.57 8.52 -29.98
CA LYS A 239 2.07 8.64 -28.60
C LYS A 239 1.35 9.79 -27.88
N CYS A 240 0.85 9.53 -26.69
CA CYS A 240 0.18 10.52 -25.85
C CYS A 240 0.91 10.70 -24.52
N ASP A 241 0.70 11.85 -23.90
CA ASP A 241 1.02 12.05 -22.50
C ASP A 241 -0.04 11.37 -21.63
N THR A 242 0.35 11.06 -20.41
CA THR A 242 -0.49 10.34 -19.45
C THR A 242 -0.39 10.96 -18.07
N ASP A 243 -1.48 10.99 -17.34
CA ASP A 243 -1.55 11.55 -16.01
C ASP A 243 -1.55 10.47 -14.94
N GLU A 244 -0.96 10.78 -13.79
CA GLU A 244 -1.08 9.92 -12.61
C GLU A 244 -2.38 10.25 -11.90
N ILE A 245 -3.19 9.24 -11.61
CA ILE A 245 -4.45 9.42 -10.89
C ILE A 245 -4.38 8.56 -9.63
N ALA A 246 -4.46 9.21 -8.46
CA ALA A 246 -4.48 8.54 -7.16
C ALA A 246 -3.29 7.61 -6.88
N GLY A 247 -2.14 7.80 -7.55
CA GLY A 247 -0.95 6.95 -7.43
C GLY A 247 -1.10 5.52 -7.97
N ILE A 248 -2.32 5.08 -8.32
CA ILE A 248 -2.60 3.68 -8.70
C ILE A 248 -3.20 3.53 -10.11
N PHE A 249 -3.63 4.63 -10.73
CA PHE A 249 -4.20 4.63 -12.07
C PHE A 249 -3.39 5.52 -13.01
N THR A 250 -3.48 5.22 -14.31
CA THR A 250 -3.01 6.07 -15.40
C THR A 250 -4.22 6.67 -16.12
N GLY A 251 -4.23 8.00 -16.24
CA GLY A 251 -5.20 8.74 -17.05
C GLY A 251 -4.73 8.93 -18.49
N VAL A 252 -5.63 8.73 -19.44
CA VAL A 252 -5.35 8.85 -20.87
C VAL A 252 -6.49 9.58 -21.58
N ASN A 253 -6.18 10.68 -22.28
CA ASN A 253 -7.15 11.34 -23.16
C ASN A 253 -7.46 10.45 -24.37
N ILE A 254 -8.74 10.27 -24.68
CA ILE A 254 -9.22 9.52 -25.85
C ILE A 254 -10.08 10.40 -26.74
N ASN A 255 -10.42 9.94 -27.95
CA ASN A 255 -11.24 10.69 -28.90
C ASN A 255 -12.68 10.19 -28.91
N ASP A 256 -13.57 10.93 -29.57
CA ASP A 256 -14.92 10.44 -29.84
C ASP A 256 -14.91 9.17 -30.71
N GLY A 257 -15.79 8.23 -30.39
CA GLY A 257 -15.90 6.95 -31.07
C GLY A 257 -14.85 5.95 -30.58
N SER A 258 -14.47 5.01 -31.44
CA SER A 258 -13.62 3.89 -31.02
C SER A 258 -12.15 4.27 -30.93
N ASN A 259 -11.52 3.95 -29.81
CA ASN A 259 -10.11 4.16 -29.56
C ASN A 259 -9.40 2.86 -29.23
N GLU A 260 -8.16 2.77 -29.67
CA GLU A 260 -7.22 1.73 -29.28
C GLU A 260 -6.09 2.36 -28.45
N ILE A 261 -6.07 2.04 -27.16
CA ILE A 261 -5.01 2.46 -26.24
C ILE A 261 -4.02 1.31 -26.11
N VAL A 262 -2.75 1.56 -26.39
CA VAL A 262 -1.69 0.56 -26.30
C VAL A 262 -0.65 1.00 -25.29
N PHE A 263 -0.55 0.26 -24.19
CA PHE A 263 0.54 0.34 -23.24
C PHE A 263 1.65 -0.61 -23.70
N THR A 264 2.87 -0.11 -23.82
CA THR A 264 4.06 -0.91 -24.10
C THR A 264 5.07 -0.76 -22.98
N PHE A 265 5.38 -1.86 -22.31
CA PHE A 265 6.38 -1.93 -21.26
C PHE A 265 7.77 -2.08 -21.84
N LYS A 266 8.67 -1.22 -21.39
CA LYS A 266 10.09 -1.32 -21.65
C LYS A 266 10.85 -1.00 -20.36
N PRO A 267 11.48 -2.00 -19.72
CA PRO A 267 12.24 -1.78 -18.51
C PRO A 267 13.37 -0.77 -18.73
N SER A 268 13.50 0.18 -17.82
CA SER A 268 14.66 1.06 -17.72
C SER A 268 15.93 0.21 -17.60
N GLY A 269 16.95 0.56 -18.37
CA GLY A 269 18.20 -0.19 -18.42
C GLY A 269 18.24 -1.40 -19.37
N ARG A 270 17.11 -1.88 -19.94
CA ARG A 270 17.15 -3.00 -20.91
C ARG A 270 18.09 -2.74 -22.08
N ASN A 271 18.01 -1.54 -22.68
CA ASN A 271 18.88 -1.16 -23.80
C ASN A 271 20.34 -1.05 -23.37
N ALA A 272 20.61 -0.44 -22.22
CA ALA A 272 21.97 -0.32 -21.68
C ALA A 272 22.57 -1.70 -21.39
N GLY A 273 21.80 -2.59 -20.77
CA GLY A 273 22.18 -3.97 -20.51
C GLY A 273 22.54 -4.71 -21.80
N ILE A 274 21.70 -4.65 -22.83
CA ILE A 274 21.98 -5.28 -24.13
C ILE A 274 23.28 -4.73 -24.75
N ILE A 275 23.49 -3.41 -24.73
CA ILE A 275 24.69 -2.78 -25.28
C ILE A 275 25.95 -3.25 -24.52
N ILE A 276 25.92 -3.24 -23.19
CA ILE A 276 27.03 -3.70 -22.36
C ILE A 276 27.33 -5.18 -22.65
N SER A 277 26.29 -6.03 -22.71
CA SER A 277 26.46 -7.45 -23.04
C SER A 277 27.07 -7.66 -24.43
N LEU A 278 26.65 -6.89 -25.44
CA LEU A 278 27.21 -6.96 -26.80
C LEU A 278 28.67 -6.49 -26.84
N ILE A 279 29.01 -5.41 -26.14
CA ILE A 279 30.40 -4.92 -26.06
C ILE A 279 31.30 -5.99 -25.42
N ILE A 280 30.87 -6.56 -24.30
CA ILE A 280 31.64 -7.62 -23.61
C ILE A 280 31.76 -8.85 -24.52
N LEU A 281 30.71 -9.24 -25.24
CA LEU A 281 30.75 -10.33 -26.20
C LEU A 281 31.77 -10.09 -27.32
N ILE A 282 31.80 -8.89 -27.90
CA ILE A 282 32.77 -8.52 -28.95
C ILE A 282 34.19 -8.56 -28.38
N VAL A 283 34.43 -8.00 -27.20
CA VAL A 283 35.74 -8.04 -26.53
C VAL A 283 36.18 -9.49 -26.31
N MET A 284 35.28 -10.37 -25.84
CA MET A 284 35.57 -11.80 -25.67
C MET A 284 35.96 -12.47 -26.99
N ILE A 285 35.23 -12.22 -28.08
CA ILE A 285 35.55 -12.79 -29.40
C ILE A 285 36.91 -12.29 -29.90
N VAL A 286 37.22 -11.00 -29.74
CA VAL A 286 38.51 -10.43 -30.15
C VAL A 286 39.65 -11.08 -29.36
N LEU A 287 39.52 -11.18 -28.04
CA LEU A 287 40.51 -11.84 -27.19
C LEU A 287 40.71 -13.30 -27.59
N MET A 288 39.63 -14.03 -27.88
CA MET A 288 39.69 -15.43 -28.33
C MET A 288 40.42 -15.58 -29.69
N VAL A 289 40.18 -14.67 -30.63
CA VAL A 289 40.86 -14.69 -31.94
C VAL A 289 42.35 -14.34 -31.80
N ILE A 290 42.71 -13.36 -30.95
CA ILE A 290 44.11 -13.03 -30.69
C ILE A 290 44.81 -14.21 -30.02
N ASP A 291 44.17 -14.84 -29.03
CA ASP A 291 44.70 -16.04 -28.39
C ASP A 291 44.95 -17.16 -29.40
N HIS A 292 43.97 -17.45 -30.26
CA HIS A 292 44.11 -18.47 -31.30
C HIS A 292 45.22 -18.16 -32.32
N LYS A 293 45.42 -16.89 -32.70
CA LYS A 293 46.41 -16.50 -33.71
C LYS A 293 47.81 -16.23 -33.16
N ARG A 294 47.95 -15.76 -31.92
CA ARG A 294 49.22 -15.33 -31.33
C ARG A 294 49.68 -16.21 -30.18
N GLY A 295 48.85 -17.13 -29.70
CA GLY A 295 49.15 -17.96 -28.52
C GLY A 295 49.42 -17.08 -27.31
N ILE A 296 48.37 -16.47 -26.73
CA ILE A 296 48.56 -15.60 -25.57
C ILE A 296 48.86 -16.50 -24.37
N ASN A 297 50.14 -16.58 -23.99
CA ASN A 297 50.52 -17.16 -22.71
C ASN A 297 50.18 -16.19 -21.58
N VAL A 298 48.94 -16.26 -21.07
CA VAL A 298 48.54 -15.54 -19.86
C VAL A 298 49.33 -16.12 -18.68
N PRO A 299 50.11 -15.32 -17.95
CA PRO A 299 50.84 -15.81 -16.80
C PRO A 299 49.90 -16.43 -15.76
N GLN A 300 50.23 -17.62 -15.24
CA GLN A 300 49.38 -18.35 -14.29
C GLN A 300 48.99 -17.50 -13.07
N TRP A 301 49.89 -16.63 -12.60
CA TRP A 301 49.61 -15.74 -11.47
C TRP A 301 48.48 -14.75 -11.77
N LEU A 302 48.39 -14.24 -13.00
CA LEU A 302 47.35 -13.28 -13.39
C LEU A 302 45.98 -13.97 -13.48
N GLY A 303 45.93 -15.20 -13.98
CA GLY A 303 44.72 -16.03 -13.97
C GLY A 303 44.25 -16.38 -12.56
N MET A 304 45.19 -16.67 -11.65
CA MET A 304 44.89 -16.90 -10.24
C MET A 304 44.36 -15.63 -9.55
N CYS A 305 44.95 -14.46 -9.83
CA CYS A 305 44.43 -13.18 -9.35
C CYS A 305 43.02 -12.89 -9.87
N ALA A 306 42.77 -13.05 -11.17
CA ALA A 306 41.46 -12.82 -11.77
C ALA A 306 40.39 -13.76 -11.20
N SER A 307 40.72 -15.05 -11.06
CA SER A 307 39.83 -16.04 -10.42
C SER A 307 39.56 -15.69 -8.95
N GLY A 308 40.58 -15.27 -8.21
CA GLY A 308 40.43 -14.82 -6.83
C GLY A 308 39.52 -13.60 -6.70
N VAL A 309 39.68 -12.60 -7.57
CA VAL A 309 38.80 -11.42 -7.61
C VAL A 309 37.37 -11.81 -7.97
N TYR A 310 37.18 -12.66 -8.98
CA TYR A 310 35.85 -13.13 -9.38
C TYR A 310 35.14 -13.91 -8.26
N LEU A 311 35.84 -14.84 -7.61
CA LEU A 311 35.33 -15.59 -6.47
C LEU A 311 35.04 -14.67 -5.27
N ALA A 312 35.87 -13.67 -5.02
CA ALA A 312 35.62 -12.68 -3.97
C ALA A 312 34.34 -11.88 -4.25
N ILE A 313 34.11 -11.44 -5.50
CA ILE A 313 32.88 -10.73 -5.89
C ILE A 313 31.66 -11.63 -5.70
N ILE A 314 31.70 -12.89 -6.16
CA ILE A 314 30.59 -13.84 -5.96
C ILE A 314 30.35 -14.09 -4.47
N ALA A 315 31.41 -14.29 -3.68
CA ALA A 315 31.28 -14.51 -2.24
C ALA A 315 30.64 -13.31 -1.54
N VAL A 316 31.07 -12.09 -1.88
CA VAL A 316 30.46 -10.86 -1.36
C VAL A 316 28.98 -10.77 -1.75
N LEU A 317 28.64 -11.00 -3.03
CA LEU A 317 27.25 -10.99 -3.48
C LEU A 317 26.41 -12.06 -2.77
N ALA A 318 26.94 -13.27 -2.59
CA ALA A 318 26.25 -14.35 -1.91
C ALA A 318 26.02 -14.03 -0.43
N VAL A 319 27.01 -13.43 0.24
CA VAL A 319 26.87 -12.98 1.63
C VAL A 319 25.81 -11.89 1.73
N VAL A 320 25.88 -10.87 0.87
CA VAL A 320 24.95 -9.73 0.90
C VAL A 320 23.52 -10.15 0.57
N MET A 321 23.32 -10.97 -0.46
CA MET A 321 21.98 -11.35 -0.92
C MET A 321 21.34 -12.50 -0.16
N PHE A 322 22.14 -13.41 0.42
CA PHE A 322 21.60 -14.61 1.07
C PHE A 322 21.98 -14.72 2.54
N ALA A 323 23.27 -14.56 2.88
CA ALA A 323 23.70 -14.77 4.27
C ALA A 323 23.17 -13.67 5.22
N ILE A 324 23.22 -12.40 4.81
CA ILE A 324 22.72 -11.28 5.64
C ILE A 324 21.21 -11.41 5.88
N PRO A 325 20.36 -11.59 4.85
CA PRO A 325 18.92 -11.78 5.08
C PRO A 325 18.59 -13.05 5.88
N LEU A 326 19.32 -14.15 5.66
CA LEU A 326 19.13 -15.39 6.42
C LEU A 326 19.47 -15.20 7.89
N VAL A 327 20.63 -14.60 8.20
CA VAL A 327 21.05 -14.35 9.59
C VAL A 327 20.09 -13.38 10.27
N ALA A 328 19.70 -12.31 9.59
CA ALA A 328 18.67 -11.38 10.09
C ALA A 328 17.35 -12.11 10.37
N SER A 329 16.92 -13.00 9.46
CA SER A 329 15.69 -13.80 9.62
C SER A 329 15.79 -14.81 10.76
N VAL A 330 16.93 -15.48 10.94
CA VAL A 330 17.14 -16.44 12.05
C VAL A 330 17.18 -15.70 13.39
N ILE A 331 17.85 -14.55 13.47
CA ILE A 331 17.85 -13.71 14.69
C ILE A 331 16.41 -13.29 15.02
N ALA A 332 15.67 -12.78 14.02
CA ALA A 332 14.27 -12.39 14.20
C ALA A 332 13.39 -13.57 14.64
N ASN A 333 13.60 -14.78 14.10
CA ASN A 333 12.83 -15.97 14.47
C ASN A 333 13.22 -16.54 15.85
N ILE A 334 14.48 -16.48 16.25
CA ILE A 334 14.92 -16.90 17.59
C ILE A 334 14.35 -15.95 18.65
N GLN A 335 14.33 -14.65 18.36
CA GLN A 335 13.65 -13.64 19.19
C GLN A 335 12.12 -13.85 19.24
N TYR A 336 11.54 -14.59 18.30
CA TYR A 336 10.12 -14.94 18.28
C TYR A 336 9.77 -16.21 19.07
N ILE A 337 10.76 -17.08 19.31
CA ILE A 337 10.59 -18.38 19.99
C ILE A 337 11.01 -18.29 21.48
N LEU A 338 11.88 -17.35 21.83
CA LEU A 338 12.28 -17.02 23.20
C LEU A 338 11.39 -15.91 23.77
#